data_AF-A0A6V7HSG1-F1
#
_entry.id   AF-A0A6V7HSG1-F1
#
_cell.length_a   1.000
_cell.length_b   1.000
_cell.length_c   1.000
_cell.angle_alpha   90.00
_cell.angle_beta   90.00
_cell.angle_gamma   90.00
#
_symmetry.space_group_name_H-M   'P 1'
#
loop_
_entity.id
_entity.type
_entity.pdbx_description
1 polymer ?
#
loop_
_entity_poly.entity_id
_entity_poly.type
_entity_poly.pdbx_seq_one_letter_code
_entity_poly.pdbx_strand_id
1 'polypeptide(L)' 'VDSPSSEMLQEIKLNVISFEECYNVRPEINRKHVCTYNRIGQGTCY' A
#
# COMPACT_ATOMS: atom_id res chain seq x y z
N VAL A 1 -19.46 4.76 13.02
CA VAL A 1 -18.03 4.92 13.36
C VAL A 1 -17.41 5.60 12.17
N ASP A 2 -17.23 6.91 12.31
CA ASP A 2 -16.98 7.85 11.23
C ASP A 2 -15.65 7.54 10.52
N SER A 3 -15.73 7.18 9.24
CA SER A 3 -14.58 7.28 8.34
C SER A 3 -14.37 8.77 8.10
N PRO A 4 -13.20 9.36 8.44
CA PRO A 4 -13.01 10.79 8.27
C PRO A 4 -13.19 11.12 6.79
N SER A 5 -14.18 11.95 6.47
CA SER A 5 -14.34 12.47 5.12
C SER A 5 -13.05 13.24 4.78
N SER A 6 -12.28 12.68 3.86
CA SER A 6 -11.01 13.27 3.42
C SER A 6 -11.30 14.44 2.47
N GLU A 7 -11.89 15.51 3.00
CA GLU A 7 -12.21 16.74 2.26
C GLU A 7 -10.94 17.54 1.88
N MET A 8 -9.78 17.15 2.41
CA MET A 8 -8.49 17.81 2.17
C MET A 8 -7.44 16.81 1.68
N LEU A 9 -6.54 17.27 0.80
CA LEU A 9 -5.41 16.48 0.31
C LEU A 9 -4.57 15.94 1.47
N GLN A 10 -4.25 14.65 1.42
CA GLN A 10 -3.41 13.96 2.41
C GLN A 10 -2.08 13.57 1.77
N GLU A 11 -1.03 13.56 2.57
CA GLU A 11 0.31 13.08 2.19
C GLU A 11 0.73 11.94 3.13
N ILE A 12 1.42 10.95 2.58
CA ILE A 12 2.07 9.87 3.35
C ILE A 12 3.48 9.63 2.84
N LYS A 13 4.41 9.37 3.76
CA LYS A 13 5.78 8.96 3.45
C LYS A 13 5.86 7.44 3.38
N LEU A 14 6.37 6.93 2.26
CA LEU A 14 6.47 5.51 1.96
C LEU A 14 7.92 5.10 1.73
N ASN A 15 8.27 3.90 2.20
CA ASN A 15 9.53 3.25 1.86
C ASN A 15 9.26 2.22 0.76
N VAL A 16 10.17 2.12 -0.21
CA VAL A 16 10.11 1.06 -1.22
C VAL A 16 10.65 -0.23 -0.62
N ILE A 17 9.93 -1.33 -0.83
CA ILE A 17 10.33 -2.68 -0.44
C ILE A 17 10.58 -3.55 -1.68
N SER A 18 11.21 -4.72 -1.48
CA SER A 18 11.50 -5.62 -2.58
C SER A 18 10.22 -6.24 -3.17
N PHE A 19 10.30 -6.65 -4.43
CA PHE A 19 9.23 -7.42 -5.08
C PHE A 19 8.92 -8.72 -4.32
N GLU A 20 9.95 -9.40 -3.81
CA GLU A 20 9.81 -10.67 -3.09
C GLU A 20 9.01 -10.50 -1.81
N GLU A 21 9.20 -9.39 -1.08
CA GLU A 21 8.48 -9.13 0.16
C GLU A 21 6.97 -8.95 -0.07
N CYS A 22 6.57 -8.21 -1.10
CA CYS A 22 5.14 -8.00 -1.40
C CYS A 22 4.51 -9.16 -2.16
N TYR A 23 5.27 -9.92 -2.96
CA TYR A 23 4.77 -11.04 -3.75
C TYR A 23 4.21 -12.17 -2.86
N ASN A 24 4.83 -12.38 -1.70
CA ASN A 24 4.35 -13.36 -0.71
C ASN A 24 2.95 -13.03 -0.16
N VAL A 25 2.52 -11.77 -0.25
CA VAL A 25 1.22 -11.30 0.28
C VAL A 25 0.21 -11.08 -0.84
N ARG A 26 0.68 -10.67 -2.02
CA ARG A 26 -0.12 -10.41 -3.21
C ARG A 26 0.49 -11.10 -4.44
N PRO A 27 0.27 -12.41 -4.62
CA PRO A 27 0.84 -13.16 -5.74
C PRO A 27 0.42 -12.66 -7.13
N GLU A 28 -0.64 -11.85 -7.21
CA GLU A 28 -1.13 -11.23 -8.44
C GLU A 28 -0.22 -10.10 -8.98
N ILE A 29 0.73 -9.61 -8.18
CA ILE A 29 1.66 -8.57 -8.62
C ILE A 29 2.77 -9.15 -9.52
N ASN A 30 3.25 -8.33 -10.45
CA ASN A 30 4.39 -8.65 -11.32
C ASN A 30 5.52 -7.63 -11.17
N ARG A 31 6.68 -7.92 -11.77
CA ARG A 31 7.91 -7.10 -11.67
C ARG A 31 7.79 -5.67 -12.24
N LYS A 32 6.69 -5.31 -12.89
CA LYS A 32 6.41 -3.94 -13.35
C LYS A 32 5.75 -3.07 -12.27
N HIS A 33 5.43 -3.62 -11.11
CA HIS A 33 4.90 -2.89 -9.97
C HIS A 33 6.02 -2.44 -9.02
N VAL A 34 5.76 -1.34 -8.32
CA VAL A 34 6.58 -0.87 -7.19
C VAL A 34 5.85 -1.25 -5.90
N CYS A 35 6.58 -1.78 -4.94
CA CYS A 35 6.02 -2.19 -3.66
C CYS A 35 6.46 -1.25 -2.54
N THR A 36 5.53 -0.93 -1.64
CA THR A 36 5.79 -0.10 -0.45
C THR A 36 5.37 -0.78 0.85
N TYR A 37 4.34 -1.62 0.80
CA TYR A 37 3.83 -2.36 1.95
C TYR A 37 3.76 -3.86 1.67
N ASN A 38 3.93 -4.65 2.73
CA ASN A 38 3.85 -6.11 2.71
C ASN A 38 2.63 -6.63 3.48
N ARG A 39 1.63 -5.77 3.76
CA ARG A 39 0.38 -6.14 4.43
C ARG A 39 -0.80 -5.39 3.81
N ILE A 40 -1.93 -6.09 3.68
CA ILE A 40 -3.18 -5.53 3.15
C ILE A 40 -3.76 -4.53 4.15
N GLY A 41 -4.21 -3.38 3.66
CA GLY A 41 -4.81 -2.32 4.50
C GLY A 41 -3.78 -1.50 5.27
N GLN A 42 -2.48 -1.75 5.09
CA GLN A 42 -1.44 -0.90 5.65
C GLN A 42 -1.31 0.35 4.77
N GLY A 43 -1.70 1.51 5.30
CA GLY A 43 -1.49 2.81 4.65
C GLY A 43 -2.28 3.04 3.35
N THR A 44 -3.14 2.11 2.93
CA THR A 44 -4.00 2.25 1.74
C THR A 44 -5.46 2.35 2.13
N CYS A 45 -6.24 3.04 1.30
CA CYS A 45 -7.70 3.07 1.41
C CYS A 45 -8.31 1.67 1.20
N TYR A 46 -9.49 1.45 1.79
CA TYR A 46 -10.31 0.26 1.60
C TYR A 46 -11.14 0.34 0.32
#